data_AF-A0A2E8JQ02-F1
#
_entry.id   AF-A0A2E8JQ02-F1
#
_cell.length_a   1.000
_cell.length_b   1.000
_cell.length_c   1.000
_cell.angle_alpha   90.00
_cell.angle_beta   90.00
_cell.angle_gamma   90.00
#
_symmetry.space_group_name_H-M   'P 1'
#
loop_
_entity.id
_entity.type
_entity.pdbx_description
1 polymer ?
#
loop_
_entity_poly.entity_id
_entity_poly.type
_entity_poly.pdbx_seq_one_letter_code
_entity_poly.pdbx_strand_id
1 'polypeptide(L)' 'MNTTLVSTSNGFHDFDITQYGGVKRATVSPNIKKGEPFNVYLEEGAKIGAIWMGSAGVNKEDLQRSIQKAVKIASHPVK' A
#
# COMPACT_ATOMS: atom_id res chain seq x y z
N MET A 1 12.07 0.77 -4.19
CA MET A 1 11.04 0.74 -3.14
C MET A 1 11.42 -0.34 -2.14
N ASN A 2 11.66 0.07 -0.90
CA ASN A 2 11.84 -0.84 0.21
C ASN A 2 10.57 -0.82 1.08
N THR A 3 10.21 -1.99 1.60
CA THR A 3 9.02 -2.19 2.44
C THR A 3 9.41 -2.99 3.66
N THR A 4 9.14 -2.47 4.85
CA THR A 4 9.48 -3.11 6.13
C THR A 4 8.22 -3.23 6.97
N LEU A 5 7.87 -4.45 7.40
CA LEU A 5 6.77 -4.66 8.34
C LEU A 5 7.18 -4.09 9.71
N VAL A 6 6.42 -3.14 10.24
CA VAL A 6 6.72 -2.44 11.50
C VAL A 6 5.75 -2.78 12.63
N SER A 7 4.51 -3.17 12.31
CA SER A 7 3.53 -3.56 13.32
C SER A 7 2.47 -4.51 12.76
N THR A 8 1.95 -5.35 13.64
CA THR A 8 0.76 -6.18 13.43
C THR A 8 -0.28 -6.03 14.54
N SER A 9 -0.03 -5.15 15.52
CA SER A 9 -0.75 -5.11 16.80
C SER A 9 -2.16 -4.49 16.73
N ASN A 10 -2.48 -3.79 15.65
CA ASN A 10 -3.76 -3.11 15.43
C ASN A 10 -4.73 -3.90 14.53
N GLY A 11 -4.44 -5.18 14.26
CA GLY A 11 -5.24 -6.00 13.35
C GLY A 11 -4.92 -5.80 11.87
N PHE A 12 -3.91 -4.98 11.55
CA PHE A 12 -3.40 -4.76 10.21
C PHE A 12 -1.88 -4.95 10.18
N HIS A 13 -1.35 -5.28 9.01
CA HIS A 13 0.07 -5.20 8.74
C HIS A 13 0.42 -3.77 8.34
N ASP A 14 1.15 -3.08 9.21
CA ASP A 14 1.70 -1.76 8.92
C ASP A 14 3.10 -1.90 8.33
N PHE A 15 3.27 -1.40 7.11
CA PHE A 15 4.54 -1.37 6.40
C PHE A 15 5.05 0.04 6.30
N ASP A 16 6.26 0.28 6.78
CA ASP A 16 7.01 1.49 6.41
C ASP A 16 7.60 1.31 5.00
N ILE A 17 7.51 2.36 4.21
CA ILE A 17 7.91 2.39 2.81
C ILE A 17 8.92 3.50 2.63
N THR A 18 10.02 3.18 1.96
CA THR A 18 11.05 4.17 1.62
C THR A 18 11.41 4.09 0.14
N GLN A 19 11.95 5.20 -0.38
CA GLN A 19 12.44 5.32 -1.75
C GLN A 19 11.36 5.08 -2.81
N TYR A 20 10.15 5.64 -2.60
CA TYR A 20 9.10 5.58 -3.62
C TYR A 20 8.05 6.70 -3.53
N GLY A 21 8.11 7.68 -4.44
CA GLY A 21 6.98 8.54 -4.80
C GLY A 21 6.28 9.25 -3.64
N GLY A 22 7.01 9.69 -2.62
CA GLY A 22 6.43 10.34 -1.43
C GLY A 22 5.55 9.43 -0.58
N VAL A 23 5.60 8.10 -0.77
CA VAL A 23 4.89 7.13 0.05
C VAL A 23 5.70 6.80 1.29
N LYS A 24 5.08 6.87 2.47
CA LYS A 24 5.70 6.61 3.77
C LYS A 24 5.22 5.33 4.43
N ARG A 25 3.94 4.97 4.27
CA ARG A 25 3.35 3.81 4.96
C ARG A 25 2.22 3.18 4.16
N ALA A 26 2.03 1.87 4.33
CA ALA A 26 0.82 1.17 3.91
C ALA A 26 0.28 0.32 5.05
N THR A 27 -1.05 0.30 5.21
CA THR A 27 -1.74 -0.49 6.23
C THR A 27 -2.65 -1.47 5.52
N VAL A 28 -2.40 -2.76 5.70
CA VAL A 28 -3.00 -3.85 4.91
C VAL A 28 -3.63 -4.90 5.82
N SER A 29 -4.83 -5.36 5.50
CA SER A 29 -5.44 -6.47 6.25
C SER A 29 -4.60 -7.75 6.09
N PRO A 30 -4.35 -8.54 7.16
CA PRO A 30 -3.65 -9.81 7.02
C PRO A 30 -4.38 -10.80 6.10
N ASN A 31 -5.71 -10.68 6.00
CA ASN A 31 -6.57 -11.53 5.19
C ASN A 31 -7.00 -10.87 3.87
N ILE A 32 -6.25 -9.87 3.40
CA ILE A 32 -6.60 -9.11 2.19
C ILE A 32 -6.72 -10.02 0.96
N LYS A 33 -7.71 -9.73 0.12
CA LYS A 33 -8.01 -10.46 -1.12
C LYS A 33 -7.88 -9.55 -2.33
N LYS A 34 -7.73 -10.17 -3.50
CA LYS A 34 -7.68 -9.44 -4.77
C LYS A 34 -8.86 -8.50 -4.92
N GLY A 35 -8.59 -7.25 -5.27
CA GLY A 35 -9.60 -6.22 -5.47
C GLY A 35 -10.00 -5.46 -4.22
N GLU A 36 -9.61 -5.91 -3.02
CA GLU A 36 -9.91 -5.19 -1.79
C GLU A 36 -9.04 -3.93 -1.65
N PRO A 37 -9.61 -2.84 -1.11
CA PRO A 37 -8.87 -1.61 -0.90
C PRO A 37 -8.00 -1.69 0.36
N PHE A 38 -6.91 -0.93 0.36
CA PHE A 38 -6.11 -0.67 1.55
C PHE A 38 -5.55 0.75 1.53
N ASN A 39 -5.08 1.23 2.69
CA ASN A 39 -4.63 2.61 2.85
C ASN A 39 -3.13 2.72 2.56
N VAL A 40 -2.76 3.75 1.79
CA VAL A 40 -1.38 4.18 1.58
C VAL A 40 -1.25 5.63 2.01
N TYR A 41 -0.27 5.91 2.85
CA TYR A 41 -0.01 7.22 3.45
C TYR A 41 1.21 7.87 2.80
N LEU A 42 1.05 9.14 2.44
CA LEU A 42 2.08 9.96 1.81
C LEU A 42 2.81 10.82 2.84
N GLU A 43 4.00 11.31 2.49
CA GLU A 43 4.86 12.14 3.37
C GLU A 43 4.19 13.46 3.77
N GLU A 44 3.33 13.99 2.91
CA GLU A 44 2.58 15.25 3.10
C GLU A 44 1.39 15.12 4.07
N GLY A 45 1.21 13.95 4.70
CA GLY A 45 0.04 13.66 5.55
C GLY A 45 -1.22 13.31 4.77
N ALA A 46 -1.14 13.25 3.44
CA ALA A 46 -2.21 12.78 2.58
C ALA A 46 -2.34 11.25 2.61
N LYS A 47 -3.53 10.76 2.24
CA LYS A 47 -3.85 9.33 2.14
C LYS A 47 -4.47 9.04 0.79
N ILE A 48 -4.00 7.98 0.14
CA ILE A 48 -4.59 7.43 -1.08
C ILE A 48 -5.09 6.00 -0.84
N GLY A 49 -6.12 5.62 -1.59
CA GLY A 49 -6.59 4.24 -1.65
C GLY A 49 -5.79 3.45 -2.69
N ALA A 50 -5.31 2.27 -2.31
CA ALA A 50 -4.73 1.30 -3.22
C ALA A 50 -5.62 0.06 -3.30
N ILE A 51 -5.62 -0.61 -4.45
CA ILE A 51 -6.36 -1.85 -4.66
C ILE A 51 -5.38 -3.02 -4.65
N TRP A 52 -5.66 -4.02 -3.82
CA TRP A 52 -4.81 -5.21 -3.72
C TRP A 52 -4.82 -6.00 -5.01
N MET A 53 -3.63 -6.22 -5.58
CA MET A 53 -3.45 -6.95 -6.83
C MET A 53 -3.04 -8.42 -6.64
N GLY A 54 -2.77 -8.85 -5.41
CA GLY A 54 -2.41 -10.23 -5.07
C GLY A 54 -3.63 -11.14 -4.96
N SER A 55 -3.42 -12.46 -4.97
CA SER A 55 -4.50 -13.45 -4.90
C SER A 55 -5.04 -13.66 -3.48
N ALA A 56 -4.17 -13.87 -2.50
CA ALA A 56 -4.54 -14.01 -1.09
C ALA A 56 -3.35 -13.73 -0.16
N GLY A 57 -3.64 -13.10 0.98
CA GLY A 57 -2.66 -12.83 2.01
C GLY A 57 -1.66 -11.74 1.61
N VAL A 58 -0.85 -11.32 2.58
CA VAL A 58 0.11 -10.24 2.38
C VAL A 58 1.48 -10.81 2.00
N ASN A 59 1.96 -10.44 0.82
CA ASN A 59 3.35 -10.67 0.39
C ASN A 59 3.95 -9.38 -0.17
N LYS A 60 5.27 -9.36 -0.28
CA LYS A 60 6.04 -8.16 -0.63
C LYS A 60 5.79 -7.75 -2.08
N GLU A 61 5.84 -8.69 -3.00
CA GLU A 61 5.73 -8.43 -4.44
C GLU A 61 4.38 -7.81 -4.81
N ASP A 62 3.29 -8.36 -4.25
CA ASP A 62 1.93 -7.89 -4.49
C ASP A 62 1.67 -6.54 -3.81
N LEU A 63 2.21 -6.32 -2.61
CA LEU A 63 2.15 -5.03 -1.93
C LEU A 63 2.80 -3.94 -2.79
N GLN A 64 4.04 -4.17 -3.22
CA GLN A 64 4.79 -3.22 -4.04
C GLN A 64 4.07 -2.91 -5.35
N ARG A 65 3.59 -3.94 -6.06
CA ARG A 65 2.83 -3.78 -7.31
C ARG A 65 1.56 -2.96 -7.11
N SER A 66 0.84 -3.20 -6.02
CA SER A 66 -0.41 -2.50 -5.70
C SER A 66 -0.17 -1.02 -5.39
N ILE A 67 0.86 -0.70 -4.60
CA ILE A 67 1.25 0.68 -4.29
C ILE A 67 1.70 1.42 -5.56
N GLN A 68 2.53 0.77 -6.39
CA GLN A 68 3.01 1.38 -7.63
C GLN A 68 1.87 1.78 -8.56
N LYS A 69 0.87 0.92 -8.68
CA LYS A 69 -0.34 1.22 -9.47
C LYS A 69 -1.13 2.37 -8.88
N ALA A 70 -1.33 2.39 -7.56
CA ALA A 70 -2.08 3.45 -6.88
C ALA A 70 -1.42 4.82 -7.04
N VAL A 71 -0.10 4.91 -6.85
CA VAL A 71 0.67 6.15 -7.06
C VAL A 71 0.59 6.61 -8.50
N LYS A 72 0.75 5.70 -9.48
CA LYS A 72 0.63 6.06 -10.90
C LYS A 72 -0.74 6.67 -11.24
N ILE A 73 -1.82 6.12 -10.69
CA ILE A 73 -3.18 6.63 -10.87
C ILE A 73 -3.34 7.99 -10.19
N ALA A 74 -2.85 8.15 -8.96
CA ALA A 74 -2.94 9.40 -8.22
C ALA A 74 -2.17 10.55 -8.90
N SER A 75 -1.03 10.25 -9.54
CA SER A 75 -0.25 11.25 -10.30
C SER A 75 -0.85 11.57 -11.68
N HIS A 76 -1.73 10.72 -12.22
CA HIS A 76 -2.37 10.91 -13.52
C HIS A 76 -3.88 10.64 -13.41
N PRO A 77 -4.63 11.52 -12.72
CA PRO A 77 -6.07 11.37 -12.61
C PRO A 77 -6.69 11.39 -14.01
N VAL A 78 -7.42 10.33 -14.36
CA VAL A 78 -8.22 10.30 -15.59
C VAL A 78 -9.30 11.38 -15.43
N LYS A 79 -9.30 12.34 -16.36
CA LYS A 79 -10.29 13.42 -16.43
C LYS A 79 -11.68 12.91 -16.75
#